data_AF-A0A522VVU2-F1
#
_entry.id   AF-A0A522VVU2-F1
#
_cell.length_a   1.000
_cell.length_b   1.000
_cell.length_c   1.000
_cell.angle_alpha   90.00
_cell.angle_beta   90.00
_cell.angle_gamma   90.00
#
_symmetry.space_group_name_H-M   'P 1'
#
loop_
_entity.id
_entity.type
_entity.pdbx_description
1 polymer ?
#
loop_
_entity_poly.entity_id
_entity_poly.type
_entity_poly.pdbx_seq_one_letter_code
_entity_poly.pdbx_strand_id
1 'polypeptide(L)'
;QDLARMVKAAHQYPLIRDYSTRSSATVYALGRPLAYRNTNGLVRNAKWDIGLSKTGFISEAGRCLVMQVKMAQKEMVVVLLDSWGKYSRIGDATRIRKWLETSAALARRG
;
A
#
# COMPACT_ATOMS: atom_id res chain seq x y z
N GLN A 1 9.42 -1.20 -13.23
CA GLN A 1 9.15 -2.65 -13.43
C GLN A 1 9.70 -3.49 -12.27
N ASP A 2 10.92 -3.24 -11.80
CA ASP A 2 11.56 -4.11 -10.79
C ASP A 2 10.90 -4.08 -9.42
N LEU A 3 10.39 -2.92 -8.97
CA LEU A 3 9.63 -2.83 -7.73
C LEU A 3 8.38 -3.73 -7.75
N ALA A 4 7.75 -3.90 -8.91
CA ALA A 4 6.60 -4.80 -9.03
C ALA A 4 7.02 -6.27 -8.90
N ARG A 5 8.18 -6.66 -9.46
CA ARG A 5 8.76 -8.00 -9.28
C ARG A 5 9.14 -8.24 -7.82
N MET A 6 9.80 -7.27 -7.19
CA MET A 6 10.17 -7.34 -5.77
C MET A 6 8.94 -7.49 -4.87
N VAL A 7 7.88 -6.72 -5.09
CA VAL A 7 6.63 -6.84 -4.33
C VAL A 7 6.00 -8.22 -4.51
N LYS A 8 5.95 -8.74 -5.75
CA LYS A 8 5.43 -10.09 -6.01
C LYS A 8 6.22 -11.16 -5.25
N ALA A 9 7.56 -11.08 -5.27
CA ALA A 9 8.40 -12.00 -4.52
C ALA A 9 8.19 -11.84 -3.00
N ALA A 10 8.19 -10.62 -2.48
CA ALA A 10 7.99 -10.33 -1.05
C ALA A 10 6.61 -10.80 -0.54
N HIS A 11 5.57 -10.72 -1.37
CA HIS A 11 4.22 -11.17 -1.02
C HIS A 11 4.13 -12.69 -0.77
N GLN A 12 5.09 -13.48 -1.27
CA GLN A 12 5.15 -14.93 -0.99
C GLN A 12 5.53 -15.23 0.46
N TYR A 13 6.08 -14.26 1.21
CA TYR A 13 6.49 -14.43 2.60
C TYR A 13 5.37 -13.99 3.55
N PRO A 14 4.73 -14.92 4.31
CA PRO A 14 3.62 -14.59 5.21
C PRO A 14 3.95 -13.52 6.25
N LEU A 15 5.17 -13.53 6.80
CA LEU A 15 5.61 -12.55 7.80
C LEU A 15 5.70 -11.13 7.24
N ILE A 16 6.14 -10.98 5.99
CA ILE A 16 6.20 -9.65 5.35
C ILE A 16 4.79 -9.11 5.17
N ARG A 17 3.84 -9.95 4.72
CA ARG A 17 2.43 -9.56 4.59
C ARG A 17 1.89 -9.07 5.92
N ASP A 18 1.93 -9.90 6.96
CA ASP A 18 1.41 -9.57 8.28
C ASP A 18 2.01 -8.29 8.86
N TYR A 19 3.34 -8.17 8.87
CA TYR A 19 3.98 -7.00 9.49
C TYR A 19 3.79 -5.72 8.67
N SER A 20 3.76 -5.81 7.34
CA SER A 20 3.60 -4.64 6.47
C SER A 20 2.17 -4.09 6.47
N THR A 21 1.18 -4.91 6.79
CA THR A 21 -0.25 -4.54 6.82
C THR A 21 -0.81 -4.43 8.24
N ARG A 22 0.00 -4.63 9.28
CA ARG A 22 -0.43 -4.35 10.65
C ARG A 22 -0.67 -2.85 10.83
N SER A 23 -1.80 -2.47 11.42
CA SER A 23 -2.17 -1.07 11.65
C SER A 23 -1.26 -0.37 12.67
N SER A 24 -0.85 -1.10 13.69
CA SER A 24 0.05 -0.68 14.76
C SER A 24 0.69 -1.87 15.45
N ALA A 25 1.80 -1.65 16.14
CA ALA A 25 2.44 -2.64 17.00
C ALA A 25 3.03 -1.95 18.23
N THR A 26 2.99 -2.61 19.38
CA THR A 26 3.76 -2.22 20.55
C THR A 26 4.93 -3.17 20.67
N VAL A 27 6.15 -2.63 20.72
CA VAL A 27 7.40 -3.39 20.83
C VAL A 27 8.09 -3.01 22.12
N TYR A 28 8.59 -3.98 22.87
CA TYR A 28 9.40 -3.68 24.05
C TYR A 28 10.86 -3.48 23.62
N ALA A 29 11.39 -2.27 23.82
CA ALA A 29 12.76 -1.93 23.48
C ALA A 29 13.24 -0.77 24.36
N LEU A 30 14.55 -0.69 24.60
CA LEU A 30 15.14 0.35 25.45
C LEU A 30 14.50 0.41 26.86
N GLY A 31 14.16 -0.75 27.43
CA GLY A 31 13.55 -0.86 28.76
C GLY A 31 12.11 -0.35 28.88
N ARG A 32 11.42 -0.06 27.77
CA ARG A 32 10.04 0.46 27.79
C ARG A 32 9.20 -0.04 26.60
N PRO A 33 7.87 -0.05 26.71
CA PRO A 33 7.00 -0.28 25.55
C PRO A 33 7.06 0.93 24.59
N LEU A 34 7.26 0.65 23.30
CA LEU A 34 7.24 1.62 22.21
C LEU A 34 6.08 1.33 21.26
N ALA A 35 5.20 2.31 21.07
CA ALA A 35 4.07 2.18 20.14
C ALA A 35 4.43 2.69 18.74
N TYR A 36 4.24 1.83 17.74
CA TYR A 36 4.45 2.13 16.33
C TYR A 36 3.13 2.09 15.57
N ARG A 37 3.00 2.96 14.57
CA ARG A 37 1.83 3.01 13.66
C ARG A 37 2.28 2.82 12.23
N ASN A 38 1.43 2.16 11.44
CA ASN A 38 1.68 2.02 10.01
C ASN A 38 1.73 3.40 9.34
N THR A 39 2.78 3.63 8.56
CA THR A 39 3.01 4.86 7.80
C THR A 39 2.07 4.99 6.59
N ASN A 40 1.54 3.87 6.08
CA ASN A 40 0.47 3.88 5.09
C ASN A 40 -0.88 3.97 5.80
N GLY A 41 -1.54 5.13 5.72
CA GLY A 41 -2.85 5.34 6.33
C GLY A 41 -3.96 4.46 5.75
N LEU A 42 -3.81 3.96 4.52
CA LEU A 42 -4.81 3.12 3.86
C LEU A 42 -4.99 1.76 4.54
N VAL A 43 -3.95 1.27 5.21
CA VAL A 43 -3.98 0.00 5.96
C VAL A 43 -5.05 -0.02 7.06
N ARG A 44 -5.42 1.15 7.59
CA ARG A 44 -6.47 1.27 8.63
C ARG A 44 -7.88 1.40 8.06
N ASN A 45 -8.02 1.50 6.74
CA ASN A 45 -9.30 1.71 6.09
C ASN A 45 -9.82 0.36 5.57
N ALA A 46 -10.88 -0.17 6.20
CA ALA A 46 -11.48 -1.46 5.86
C ALA A 46 -11.98 -1.55 4.40
N LYS A 47 -12.15 -0.42 3.70
CA LYS A 47 -12.46 -0.47 2.27
C LYS A 47 -11.30 -1.01 1.44
N TRP A 48 -10.07 -0.97 1.95
CA TRP A 48 -8.85 -1.37 1.24
C TRP A 48 -8.42 -2.76 1.67
N ASP A 49 -8.36 -3.68 0.72
CA ASP A 49 -7.85 -5.04 0.93
C ASP A 49 -6.37 -5.08 0.49
N ILE A 50 -5.46 -4.76 1.42
CA ILE A 50 -4.03 -4.63 1.16
C ILE A 50 -3.31 -5.86 1.70
N GLY A 51 -2.62 -6.60 0.83
CA GLY A 51 -1.83 -7.78 1.22
C GLY A 51 -0.36 -7.49 1.51
N LEU A 52 0.19 -6.38 1.01
CA LEU A 52 1.54 -5.91 1.33
C LEU A 52 1.64 -4.40 1.11
N SER A 53 2.41 -3.68 1.94
CA SER A 53 2.60 -2.24 1.75
C SER A 53 3.97 -1.74 2.22
N LYS A 54 4.56 -0.79 1.47
CA LYS A 54 5.73 -0.03 1.92
C LYS A 54 5.68 1.42 1.41
N THR A 55 6.01 2.35 2.30
CA THR A 55 6.19 3.77 2.00
C THR A 55 7.68 4.13 1.97
N GLY A 56 8.07 5.06 1.10
CA GLY A 56 9.40 5.68 1.07
C GLY A 56 9.32 7.20 1.04
N PHE A 57 10.41 7.86 1.45
CA PHE A 57 10.65 9.29 1.22
C PHE A 57 12.16 9.55 1.27
N ILE A 58 12.67 10.23 0.24
CA ILE A 58 13.96 10.92 0.23
C ILE A 58 13.76 12.25 -0.51
N SER A 59 14.61 13.25 -0.25
CA SER A 59 14.45 14.59 -0.83
C SER A 59 14.46 14.57 -2.36
N GLU A 60 15.29 13.73 -2.95
CA GLU A 60 15.56 13.65 -4.39
C GLU A 60 14.48 12.89 -5.17
N ALA A 61 13.77 11.96 -4.52
CA ALA A 61 12.78 11.08 -5.16
C ALA A 61 11.35 11.27 -4.63
N GLY A 62 11.13 12.32 -3.83
CA GLY A 62 9.85 12.61 -3.22
C GLY A 62 9.30 11.45 -2.39
N ARG A 63 7.97 11.31 -2.36
CA ARG A 63 7.27 10.27 -1.61
C ARG A 63 6.93 9.09 -2.51
N CYS A 64 7.29 7.89 -2.07
CA CYS A 64 7.03 6.64 -2.81
C CYS A 64 6.06 5.72 -2.07
N LEU A 65 5.25 4.95 -2.79
CA LEU A 65 4.38 3.91 -2.24
C LEU A 65 4.43 2.69 -3.14
N VAL A 66 4.63 1.52 -2.56
CA VAL A 66 4.36 0.24 -3.20
C VAL A 66 3.37 -0.55 -2.37
N MET A 67 2.40 -1.19 -3.01
CA MET A 67 1.47 -2.08 -2.32
C MET A 67 0.93 -3.18 -3.24
N GLN A 68 0.72 -4.36 -2.66
CA GLN A 68 -0.19 -5.35 -3.24
C GLN A 68 -1.57 -5.08 -2.65
N VAL A 69 -2.58 -5.06 -3.52
CA VAL A 69 -3.95 -4.72 -3.15
C VAL A 69 -4.94 -5.47 -4.03
N LYS A 70 -6.04 -5.94 -3.44
CA LYS A 70 -7.17 -6.49 -4.17
C LYS A 70 -8.21 -5.41 -4.40
N MET A 71 -8.55 -5.15 -5.67
CA MET A 71 -9.63 -4.24 -6.06
C MET A 71 -10.35 -4.80 -7.28
N ALA A 72 -11.66 -4.54 -7.39
CA ALA A 72 -12.47 -5.03 -8.52
C ALA A 72 -12.23 -6.54 -8.79
N GLN A 73 -12.14 -7.34 -7.72
CA GLN A 73 -11.88 -8.80 -7.73
C GLN A 73 -10.53 -9.22 -8.35
N LYS A 74 -9.60 -8.29 -8.57
CA LYS A 74 -8.27 -8.57 -9.10
C LYS A 74 -7.19 -8.19 -8.09
N GLU A 75 -6.19 -9.05 -7.97
CA GLU A 75 -4.96 -8.74 -7.23
C GLU A 75 -4.02 -7.92 -8.11
N MET A 76 -3.55 -6.80 -7.58
CA MET A 76 -2.70 -5.87 -8.32
C MET A 76 -1.55 -5.37 -7.46
N VAL A 77 -0.45 -5.02 -8.13
CA VAL A 77 0.65 -4.29 -7.51
C VAL A 77 0.60 -2.84 -8.00
N VAL A 78 0.47 -1.92 -7.06
CA VAL A 78 0.49 -0.47 -7.32
C VAL A 78 1.86 0.07 -6.91
N VAL A 79 2.49 0.81 -7.82
CA VAL A 79 3.79 1.48 -7.60
C VAL A 79 3.61 2.95 -7.92
N LEU A 80 3.81 3.81 -6.93
CA LEU A 80 3.79 5.27 -7.05
C LEU A 80 5.18 5.80 -6.65
N LEU A 81 5.83 6.54 -7.54
CA LEU A 81 7.14 7.16 -7.33
C LEU A 81 7.01 8.68 -7.50
N ASP A 82 7.95 9.43 -6.94
CA ASP A 82 8.08 10.89 -7.10
C ASP A 82 6.81 11.70 -6.81
N SER A 83 6.10 11.35 -5.74
CA SER A 83 4.92 12.10 -5.34
C SER A 83 5.32 13.26 -4.39
N TRP A 84 5.11 14.51 -4.81
CA TRP A 84 5.57 15.70 -4.07
C TRP A 84 4.72 16.08 -2.83
N GLY A 85 3.46 15.64 -2.74
CA GLY A 85 2.55 16.00 -1.63
C GLY A 85 2.49 14.94 -0.51
N LYS A 86 2.37 15.36 0.76
CA LYS A 86 2.26 14.43 1.92
C LYS A 86 1.19 13.34 1.70
N TYR A 87 0.06 13.74 1.14
CA TYR A 87 -1.12 12.93 0.86
C TYR A 87 -1.30 12.56 -0.61
N SER A 88 -0.43 13.04 -1.53
CA SER A 88 -0.64 12.84 -2.97
C SER A 88 -0.67 11.34 -3.32
N ARG A 89 0.25 10.54 -2.77
CA ARG A 89 0.23 9.07 -2.91
C ARG A 89 -1.07 8.38 -2.46
N ILE A 90 -1.75 8.90 -1.43
CA ILE A 90 -3.05 8.37 -0.98
C ILE A 90 -4.16 8.80 -1.94
N GLY A 91 -4.11 10.05 -2.41
CA GLY A 91 -5.03 10.57 -3.43
C GLY A 91 -4.91 9.82 -4.75
N ASP A 92 -3.69 9.57 -5.23
CA ASP A 92 -3.39 8.80 -6.44
C ASP A 92 -3.91 7.37 -6.32
N ALA A 93 -3.62 6.69 -5.22
CA ALA A 93 -4.17 5.36 -4.95
C ALA A 93 -5.71 5.37 -5.02
N THR A 94 -6.36 6.36 -4.40
CA THR A 94 -7.82 6.49 -4.41
C THR A 94 -8.38 6.74 -5.82
N ARG A 95 -7.70 7.56 -6.62
CA ARG A 95 -8.05 7.79 -8.03
C ARG A 95 -7.93 6.52 -8.87
N ILE A 96 -6.83 5.76 -8.73
CA ILE A 96 -6.62 4.48 -9.41
C ILE A 96 -7.76 3.51 -9.08
N ARG A 97 -8.10 3.38 -7.81
CA ARG A 97 -9.21 2.53 -7.37
C ARG A 97 -10.52 2.91 -8.03
N LYS A 98 -10.89 4.20 -7.97
CA LYS A 98 -12.14 4.70 -8.56
C LYS A 98 -12.21 4.46 -10.06
N TRP A 99 -11.10 4.70 -10.77
CA TRP A 99 -10.99 4.45 -12.20
C TRP A 99 -11.21 2.95 -12.51
N LEU A 100 -10.52 2.06 -11.81
CA LEU A 100 -10.65 0.60 -11.99
C LEU A 100 -12.06 0.09 -11.69
N GLU A 101 -12.69 0.54 -10.60
CA GLU A 101 -14.05 0.16 -10.24
C GLU A 101 -15.06 0.62 -11.30
N THR A 102 -14.87 1.82 -11.87
CA THR A 102 -15.72 2.37 -12.93
C THR A 102 -15.54 1.60 -14.24
N SER A 103 -14.30 1.33 -14.66
CA SER A 103 -14.01 0.54 -15.86
C SER A 103 -14.53 -0.89 -15.75
N ALA A 104 -14.41 -1.52 -14.57
CA ALA A 104 -14.97 -2.86 -14.33
C ALA A 104 -16.50 -2.87 -14.30
N ALA A 105 -17.15 -1.77 -13.90
CA ALA A 105 -18.60 -1.63 -14.00
C ALA A 105 -19.06 -1.48 -15.46
N LEU A 106 -18.34 -0.71 -16.27
CA LEU A 106 -18.62 -0.55 -17.70
C LEU A 106 -18.44 -1.87 -18.47
N ALA A 107 -17.36 -2.60 -18.21
CA ALA A 107 -17.07 -3.88 -18.86
C ALA A 107 -18.08 -5.01 -18.51
N ARG A 108 -18.85 -4.88 -17.42
CA ARG A 108 -19.92 -5.83 -17.05
C ARG A 108 -21.28 -5.49 -17.67
N ARG A 109 -21.40 -4.34 -18.33
CA ARG A 109 -22.65 -3.84 -18.92
C ARG A 109 -22.72 -4.02 -20.44
N GLY A 110 -21.61 -4.37 -21.09
CA GLY A 110 -21.55 -4.81 -22.48
C GLY A 110 -21.35 -6.31 -22.55
#